data_AF-A0A645DRL7-F1
#
_entry.id   AF-A0A645DRL7-F1
#
_cell.length_a   1.000
_cell.length_b   1.000
_cell.length_c   1.000
_cell.angle_alpha   90.00
_cell.angle_beta   90.00
_cell.angle_gamma   90.00
#
_symmetry.space_group_name_H-M   'P 1'
#
loop_
_entity.id
_entity.type
_entity.pdbx_description
1 polymer ?
#
loop_
_entity_poly.entity_id
_entity_poly.type
_entity_poly.pdbx_seq_one_letter_code
_entity_poly.pdbx_strand_id
1 'polypeptide(L)' 'MIIVSGAPAAGKTTLSKSLSERFNLPVINKDEIKELLFDTIGVRDEEWGLKLGGASFDLT' A
#
# COMPACT_ATOMS: atom_id res chain seq x y z
N MET A 1 -13.38 7.16 -4.87
CA MET A 1 -12.38 6.25 -4.29
C MET A 1 -12.72 4.84 -4.70
N ILE A 2 -11.80 4.14 -5.37
CA ILE A 2 -11.99 2.74 -5.80
C ILE A 2 -11.10 1.87 -4.91
N ILE A 3 -11.70 0.89 -4.22
CA ILE A 3 -10.98 -0.02 -3.32
C ILE A 3 -10.87 -1.38 -4.02
N VAL A 4 -9.64 -1.82 -4.27
CA VAL A 4 -9.37 -3.14 -4.86
C VAL A 4 -8.84 -4.07 -3.76
N SER A 5 -9.70 -4.97 -3.25
CA SER A 5 -9.39 -5.90 -2.16
C SER A 5 -9.50 -7.37 -2.61
N GLY A 6 -8.89 -8.29 -1.83
CA GLY A 6 -8.85 -9.73 -2.15
C GLY A 6 -7.56 -10.41 -1.66
N ALA A 7 -7.41 -11.72 -1.87
CA ALA A 7 -6.28 -12.51 -1.35
C ALA A 7 -4.92 -12.15 -1.99
N PRO A 8 -3.77 -12.38 -1.31
CA PRO A 8 -2.45 -12.27 -1.93
C PRO A 8 -2.40 -13.08 -3.23
N ALA A 9 -1.70 -12.57 -4.25
CA ALA A 9 -1.65 -13.15 -5.60
C ALA A 9 -2.98 -13.21 -6.40
N ALA A 10 -4.09 -12.64 -5.91
CA ALA A 10 -5.36 -12.58 -6.64
C ALA A 10 -5.39 -11.59 -7.83
N GLY A 11 -4.24 -11.05 -8.27
CA GLY A 11 -4.16 -10.14 -9.42
C GLY A 11 -4.58 -8.69 -9.16
N LYS A 12 -4.77 -8.31 -7.89
CA LYS A 12 -5.23 -6.96 -7.49
C LYS A 12 -4.33 -5.84 -8.00
N THR A 13 -3.02 -6.02 -7.93
CA THR A 13 -2.03 -5.04 -8.43
C THR A 13 -2.18 -4.82 -9.93
N THR A 14 -2.40 -5.89 -10.69
CA THR A 14 -2.64 -5.83 -12.14
C THR A 14 -3.93 -5.08 -12.45
N LEU A 15 -5.00 -5.35 -11.70
CA LEU A 15 -6.28 -4.68 -11.86
C LEU A 15 -6.19 -3.19 -11.51
N SER A 16 -5.55 -2.83 -10.40
CA SER A 16 -5.36 -1.44 -9.98
C SER A 16 -4.54 -0.64 -10.99
N LYS A 17 -3.47 -1.23 -11.56
CA LYS A 17 -2.67 -0.60 -12.63
C LYS A 17 -3.50 -0.35 -13.89
N SER A 18 -4.25 -1.36 -14.35
CA SER A 18 -5.10 -1.21 -15.54
C SER A 18 -6.20 -0.16 -15.34
N LEU A 19 -6.80 -0.09 -14.15
CA LEU A 19 -7.76 0.97 -13.82
C LEU A 19 -7.11 2.36 -13.81
N SER A 20 -5.92 2.49 -13.24
CA SER A 20 -5.21 3.77 -13.21
C SER A 20 -4.84 4.29 -14.59
N GLU A 21 -4.31 3.44 -15.46
CA GLU A 21 -4.00 3.80 -16.84
C GLU A 21 -5.26 4.21 -17.61
N ARG A 22 -6.37 3.50 -17.39
CA ARG A 22 -7.62 3.72 -18.14
C ARG A 22 -8.40 4.94 -17.67
N PHE A 23 -8.34 5.27 -16.38
CA PHE A 23 -9.08 6.38 -15.78
C PHE A 23 -8.19 7.56 -15.39
N ASN A 24 -6.88 7.48 -15.69
CA ASN A 24 -5.85 8.44 -15.29
C ASN A 24 -5.91 8.78 -13.79
N LEU A 25 -6.14 7.76 -12.96
CA LEU A 25 -6.28 7.89 -11.51
C LEU A 25 -4.97 7.54 -10.80
N PRO A 26 -4.61 8.24 -9.71
CA PRO A 26 -3.49 7.82 -8.88
C PRO A 26 -3.78 6.45 -8.22
N VAL A 27 -2.82 5.52 -8.31
CA VAL A 27 -2.86 4.26 -7.55
C VAL A 27 -2.20 4.48 -6.21
N ILE A 28 -2.94 4.23 -5.13
CA ILE A 28 -2.39 4.19 -3.78
C ILE A 28 -2.44 2.73 -3.33
N ASN A 29 -1.26 2.12 -3.17
CA ASN A 29 -1.12 0.75 -2.70
C ASN A 29 -0.55 0.77 -1.28
N LYS A 30 -1.37 0.36 -0.32
CA LYS A 30 -1.02 0.37 1.11
C LYS A 30 0.18 -0.52 1.45
N ASP A 31 0.31 -1.67 0.78
CA ASP A 31 1.40 -2.61 1.05
C ASP A 31 2.73 -2.05 0.52
N GLU A 32 2.73 -1.43 -0.66
CA GLU A 32 3.91 -0.72 -1.20
C GLU A 32 4.32 0.47 -0.32
N ILE A 33 3.37 1.24 0.22
CA ILE A 33 3.68 2.34 1.15
C ILE A 33 4.33 1.79 2.42
N LYS A 34 3.82 0.70 2.97
CA LYS A 34 4.41 0.03 4.12
C LYS A 34 5.82 -0.46 3.82
N GLU A 35 6.02 -1.16 2.71
CA GLU A 35 7.34 -1.65 2.28
C GLU A 35 8.32 -0.50 2.08
N LEU A 36 7.92 0.57 1.41
CA LEU A 36 8.76 1.75 1.19
C LEU A 36 9.14 2.44 2.50
N LEU A 37 8.20 2.54 3.45
CA LEU A 37 8.48 3.07 4.79
C LEU A 37 9.43 2.15 5.57
N PHE A 38 9.29 0.83 5.44
CA PHE A 38 10.21 -0.13 6.03
C PHE A 38 11.62 -0.04 5.41
N ASP A 39 11.73 0.06 4.09
CA ASP A 39 13.01 0.20 3.39
C ASP A 39 13.70 1.54 3.68
N THR A 40 12.94 2.62 3.81
CA THR A 40 13.50 3.97 3.99
C THR A 40 13.87 4.25 5.46
N ILE A 41 13.04 3.80 6.41
CA ILE A 41 13.17 4.14 7.83
C ILE A 41 13.84 2.99 8.63
N GLY A 42 13.82 1.77 8.08
CA GLY A 42 14.32 0.56 8.72
C GLY A 42 13.35 -0.02 9.77
N VAL A 43 13.42 -1.34 9.96
CA VAL A 43 12.75 -2.04 11.07
C VAL A 43 13.67 -1.99 12.29
N ARG A 44 13.21 -1.40 13.40
CA ARG A 44 13.93 -1.48 14.69
C ARG A 44 13.28 -2.51 15.60
N ASP A 45 12.00 -2.31 15.94
CA ASP A 45 11.27 -3.11 16.93
C ASP A 45 9.83 -3.43 16.46
N GLU A 46 9.18 -4.44 17.03
CA GLU A 46 7.79 -4.82 16.65
C GLU A 46 6.78 -3.68 16.92
N GLU A 47 6.97 -2.91 18.01
CA GLU A 47 6.24 -1.67 18.28
C GLU A 47 6.46 -0.59 17.22
N TRP A 48 7.65 -0.54 16.61
CA TRP A 48 7.96 0.41 15.53
C TRP A 48 7.21 0.05 14.25
N GLY A 49 7.11 -1.24 13.94
CA GLY A 49 6.30 -1.74 12.82
C GLY A 49 4.81 -1.46 12.99
N LEU A 50 4.28 -1.54 14.21
CA LEU A 50 2.91 -1.17 14.55
C LEU A 50 2.66 0.34 14.38
N LYS A 51 3.56 1.20 14.87
CA LYS A 51 3.47 2.66 14.67
C LYS A 51 3.54 3.06 13.20
N LEU A 52 4.44 2.46 12.42
CA LEU A 52 4.53 2.69 10.98
C LEU A 52 3.26 2.25 10.26
N GLY A 53 2.71 1.09 10.65
CA GLY A 53 1.44 0.61 10.09
C GLY A 53 0.26 1.53 10.38
N GLY A 54 0.24 2.17 11.56
CA GLY A 54 -0.73 3.22 11.91
C GLY A 54 -0.54 4.48 11.07
N ALA A 55 0.70 4.97 10.95
CA ALA A 55 1.01 6.17 10.17
C ALA A 55 0.70 6.01 8.66
N SER A 56 0.90 4.82 8.08
CA SER A 56 0.45 4.53 6.70
C SER A 56 -1.07 4.63 6.54
N PHE A 57 -1.82 4.33 7.60
CA PHE A 57 -3.28 4.39 7.58
C PHE A 57 -3.76 5.85 7.57
N ASP A 58 -3.07 6.75 8.27
CA ASP A 58 -3.39 8.18 8.29
C ASP A 58 -2.98 8.91 6.99
N LEU A 59 -2.07 8.33 6.20
CA LEU A 59 -1.61 8.90 4.92
C LEU A 59 -2.51 8.53 3.71
N THR A 60 -3.46 7.61 3.87
CA THR A 60 -4.37 7.14 2.81
C THR A 60 -5.74 7.77 2.95
#